data_AF-A0A413T1L5-F1
#
_entry.id   AF-A0A413T1L5-F1
#
_cell.length_a   1.000
_cell.length_b   1.000
_cell.length_c   1.000
_cell.angle_alpha   90.00
_cell.angle_beta   90.00
_cell.angle_gamma   90.00
#
_symmetry.space_group_name_H-M   'P 1'
#
loop_
_entity.id
_entity.type
_entity.pdbx_description
1 polymer ?
#
loop_
_entity_poly.entity_id
_entity_poly.type
_entity_poly.pdbx_seq_one_letter_code
_entity_poly.pdbx_strand_id
1 'polypeptide(L)'
;MIDRYGSKYGQYTSPVGTPFGQRALPYRDNLWAYHKYAVVKDINNVTTSTIESTFNMLGMGIQIEMQALIKRLVKVGYLREIL
;
A
#
# COMPACT_ATOMS: atom_id res chain seq x y z
N MET A 1 -6.25 8.85 -1.33
CA MET A 1 -4.91 8.71 -0.69
C MET A 1 -4.67 7.24 -0.41
N ILE A 2 -3.41 6.80 -0.47
CA ILE A 2 -3.02 5.41 -0.22
C ILE A 2 -1.86 5.36 0.78
N ASP A 3 -1.69 4.24 1.45
CA ASP A 3 -0.55 3.98 2.33
C ASP A 3 0.00 2.56 2.17
N ARG A 4 1.20 2.35 2.69
CA ARG A 4 1.90 1.06 2.63
C ARG A 4 2.66 0.82 3.91
N TYR A 5 2.61 -0.43 4.37
CA TYR A 5 3.58 -0.99 5.31
C TYR A 5 4.56 -1.87 4.52
N GLY A 6 5.79 -1.42 4.37
CA GLY A 6 6.85 -2.10 3.64
C GLY A 6 7.67 -1.16 2.76
N SER A 7 8.82 -1.64 2.33
CA SER A 7 9.75 -0.90 1.45
C SER A 7 9.09 -0.34 0.19
N LYS A 8 9.55 0.83 -0.26
CA LYS A 8 9.18 1.49 -1.53
C LYS A 8 9.55 0.71 -2.80
N TYR A 9 10.26 -0.41 -2.66
CA TYR A 9 10.52 -1.35 -3.75
C TYR A 9 9.40 -2.38 -3.95
N GLY A 10 8.32 -2.34 -3.17
CA GLY A 10 7.11 -3.12 -3.45
C GLY A 10 6.08 -2.38 -4.31
N GLN A 11 4.94 -3.03 -4.53
CA GLN A 11 3.86 -2.56 -5.42
C GLN A 11 2.48 -2.50 -4.76
N TYR A 12 2.30 -3.17 -3.62
CA TYR A 12 1.01 -3.21 -2.93
C TYR A 12 0.82 -2.03 -1.98
N THR A 13 -0.37 -1.46 -1.99
CA THR A 13 -0.80 -0.38 -1.07
C THR A 13 -2.22 -0.67 -0.58
N SER A 14 -2.72 0.14 0.35
CA SER A 14 -4.14 0.12 0.72
C SER A 14 -4.68 1.55 0.79
N PRO A 15 -6.00 1.73 0.77
CA PRO A 15 -6.60 3.01 1.15
C PRO A 15 -6.12 3.44 2.54
N VAL A 16 -5.85 4.74 2.70
CA VAL A 16 -5.54 5.30 4.02
C VAL A 16 -6.70 5.02 4.97
N GLY A 17 -6.37 4.55 6.18
CA GLY A 17 -7.37 4.19 7.19
C GLY A 17 -7.70 2.70 7.24
N THR A 18 -7.24 1.88 6.29
CA THR A 18 -7.37 0.41 6.40
C THR A 18 -6.67 -0.07 7.69
N PRO A 19 -7.39 -0.70 8.64
CA PRO A 19 -6.83 -1.20 9.88
C PRO A 19 -5.71 -2.21 9.64
N PHE A 20 -4.71 -2.25 10.51
CA PHE A 20 -3.56 -3.15 10.34
C PHE A 20 -3.97 -4.63 10.24
N GLY A 21 -4.90 -5.09 11.09
CA GLY A 21 -5.44 -6.46 11.04
C GLY A 21 -6.20 -6.78 9.76
N GLN A 22 -6.65 -5.77 9.00
CA GLN A 22 -7.27 -5.99 7.70
C GLN A 22 -6.27 -6.11 6.55
N ARG A 23 -4.98 -5.82 6.83
CA ARG A 23 -3.89 -5.90 5.85
C ARG A 23 -3.19 -7.26 5.84
N ALA A 24 -3.42 -8.07 6.88
CA ALA A 24 -2.84 -9.39 7.08
C ALA A 24 -1.35 -9.44 6.70
N LEU A 25 -0.55 -8.60 7.36
CA LEU A 25 0.90 -8.50 7.16
C LEU A 25 1.65 -9.13 8.34
N PRO A 26 2.78 -9.82 8.11
CA PRO A 26 3.50 -10.53 9.17
C PRO A 26 4.33 -9.60 10.07
N TYR A 27 4.60 -8.36 9.65
CA TYR A 27 5.50 -7.44 10.36
C TYR A 27 4.72 -6.26 10.95
N ARG A 28 4.38 -6.34 12.23
CA ARG A 28 3.69 -5.26 12.95
C ARG A 28 4.62 -4.13 13.39
N ASP A 29 5.86 -4.45 13.73
CA ASP A 29 6.71 -3.58 14.55
C ASP A 29 7.76 -2.78 13.76
N ASN A 30 7.73 -2.81 12.43
CA ASN A 30 8.61 -1.96 11.62
C ASN A 30 7.95 -0.61 11.32
N LEU A 31 7.98 0.29 12.30
CA LEU A 31 7.45 1.66 12.16
C LEU A 31 8.13 2.45 11.03
N TRP A 32 9.39 2.16 10.70
CA TRP A 32 10.12 2.77 9.57
C TRP A 32 9.61 2.34 8.20
N ALA A 33 8.73 1.33 8.16
CA ALA A 33 8.17 0.82 6.92
C ALA A 33 6.80 1.43 6.60
N TYR A 34 6.27 2.35 7.39
CA TYR A 34 5.01 3.00 7.09
C TYR A 34 5.20 4.25 6.23
N HIS A 35 4.46 4.32 5.13
CA HIS A 35 4.51 5.42 4.17
C HIS A 35 3.10 5.83 3.76
N LYS A 36 2.87 7.14 3.55
CA LYS A 36 1.63 7.65 2.96
C LYS A 36 1.90 8.38 1.65
N TYR A 37 0.99 8.20 0.69
CA TYR A 37 1.10 8.81 -0.63
C TYR A 37 -0.21 9.51 -1.05
N ALA A 38 -0.06 10.71 -1.61
CA ALA A 38 -1.07 11.36 -2.42
C ALA A 38 -0.95 10.88 -3.86
N VAL A 39 -2.08 10.53 -4.48
CA VAL A 39 -2.16 10.25 -5.92
C VAL A 39 -2.26 11.61 -6.62
N VAL A 40 -1.23 11.94 -7.41
CA VAL A 40 -1.09 13.24 -8.08
C VAL A 40 -1.59 13.17 -9.52
N LYS A 41 -1.53 11.98 -10.13
CA LYS A 41 -2.00 11.69 -11.49
C LYS A 41 -2.71 10.34 -11.49
N ASP A 42 -3.67 10.16 -12.40
CA ASP A 42 -4.36 8.88 -12.57
C ASP A 42 -3.37 7.77 -12.91
N ILE A 43 -3.48 6.65 -12.20
CA ILE A 43 -2.64 5.47 -12.39
C ILE A 43 -3.52 4.40 -13.05
N ASN A 44 -3.31 4.19 -14.35
CA ASN A 44 -4.06 3.19 -15.09
C ASN A 44 -3.60 1.76 -14.75
N ASN A 45 -4.49 0.80 -15.00
CA ASN A 45 -4.26 -0.63 -14.86
C ASN A 45 -3.89 -1.08 -13.44
N VAL A 46 -4.32 -0.39 -12.39
CA VAL A 46 -4.17 -0.92 -11.02
C VAL A 46 -5.11 -2.11 -10.81
N THR A 47 -4.67 -3.11 -10.05
CA THR A 47 -5.51 -4.23 -9.65
C THR A 47 -5.97 -4.02 -8.21
N THR A 48 -7.27 -4.13 -7.97
CA THR A 48 -7.83 -4.09 -6.61
C THR A 48 -8.35 -5.46 -6.24
N SER A 49 -7.96 -5.95 -5.06
CA SER A 49 -8.45 -7.23 -4.53
C SER A 49 -8.69 -7.15 -3.04
N THR A 50 -9.49 -8.08 -2.54
CA THR A 50 -9.66 -8.29 -1.10
C THR A 50 -8.47 -9.08 -0.58
N ILE A 51 -7.92 -8.66 0.55
CA ILE A 51 -6.81 -9.33 1.22
C ILE A 51 -7.34 -10.57 1.94
N GLU A 52 -6.74 -11.72 1.68
CA GLU A 52 -7.12 -12.97 2.36
C GLU A 52 -6.76 -12.96 3.85
N SER A 53 -7.50 -13.74 4.63
CA SER A 53 -7.20 -13.97 6.04
C SER A 53 -5.90 -14.76 6.19
N THR A 54 -4.91 -14.19 6.85
CA THR A 54 -3.61 -14.84 7.10
C THR A 54 -2.90 -14.22 8.32
N PHE A 55 -1.82 -14.86 8.79
CA PHE A 55 -1.04 -14.44 9.97
C PHE A 55 -1.88 -14.19 11.24
N ASN A 56 -2.95 -14.98 11.44
CA ASN A 56 -3.92 -14.79 12.54
C ASN A 56 -4.59 -13.41 12.53
N MET A 57 -4.72 -12.81 11.35
CA MET A 57 -5.40 -11.54 11.13
C MET A 57 -6.57 -11.74 10.18
N LEU A 58 -7.63 -10.94 10.38
CA LEU A 58 -8.88 -11.03 9.63
C LEU A 58 -8.69 -10.90 8.12
N GLY A 59 -7.74 -10.06 7.68
CA GLY A 59 -7.70 -9.63 6.28
C GLY A 59 -8.96 -8.85 5.93
N MET A 60 -9.55 -9.10 4.76
CA MET A 60 -10.76 -8.46 4.23
C MET A 60 -10.61 -6.97 3.90
N GLY A 61 -9.44 -6.38 4.11
CA GLY A 61 -9.12 -5.05 3.60
C GLY A 61 -8.95 -5.05 2.09
N ILE A 62 -9.07 -3.88 1.47
CA ILE A 62 -8.73 -3.70 0.06
C ILE A 62 -7.22 -3.46 -0.08
N GLN A 63 -6.58 -4.23 -0.96
CA GLN A 63 -5.25 -3.94 -1.47
C GLN A 63 -5.33 -3.44 -2.92
N ILE A 64 -4.38 -2.57 -3.25
CA ILE A 64 -4.19 -2.01 -4.58
C ILE A 64 -2.78 -2.39 -5.03
N GLU A 65 -2.69 -3.21 -6.07
CA GLU A 65 -1.44 -3.57 -6.72
C GLU A 65 -1.14 -2.58 -7.84
N MET A 66 0.05 -1.98 -7.77
CA MET A 66 0.52 -1.01 -8.74
C MET A 66 1.28 -1.67 -9.88
N GLN A 67 1.08 -1.17 -11.10
CA GLN A 67 1.81 -1.57 -12.32
C GLN A 67 3.33 -1.36 -12.24
N ALA A 68 3.80 -0.57 -11.28
CA ALA A 68 5.21 -0.32 -11.05
C ALA A 68 5.50 -0.14 -9.57
N LEU A 69 6.77 -0.29 -9.21
CA LEU A 69 7.25 -0.05 -7.85
C LEU A 69 6.87 1.35 -7.36
N ILE A 70 6.51 1.45 -6.09
CA ILE A 70 6.15 2.75 -5.47
C ILE A 70 7.26 3.79 -5.67
N LYS A 71 8.53 3.39 -5.51
CA LYS A 71 9.69 4.26 -5.78
C LYS A 71 9.66 4.85 -7.20
N ARG A 72 9.27 4.07 -8.21
CA ARG A 72 9.20 4.54 -9.60
C ARG A 72 8.05 5.52 -9.76
N LEU A 73 6.87 5.20 -9.23
CA LEU A 73 5.68 6.05 -9.31
C LEU A 73 5.89 7.40 -8.60
N VAL A 74 6.63 7.42 -7.49
CA VAL A 74 7.07 8.67 -6.85
C VAL A 74 8.06 9.42 -7.75
N LYS A 75 9.10 8.74 -8.26
CA LYS A 75 10.12 9.36 -9.12
C LYS A 75 9.53 10.00 -10.38
N VAL A 76 8.53 9.38 -11.01
CA VAL A 76 7.88 9.89 -12.22
C VAL A 76 6.68 10.81 -11.94
N GLY A 77 6.41 11.12 -10.67
CA GLY A 77 5.43 12.12 -10.26
C GLY A 77 3.97 11.70 -10.34
N TYR A 78 3.66 10.40 -10.31
CA TYR A 78 2.29 9.90 -10.16
C TYR A 78 1.88 9.84 -8.69
N LEU A 79 2.83 9.53 -7.81
CA LEU A 79 2.66 9.56 -6.36
C LEU A 79 3.52 10.65 -5.75
N ARG A 80 3.05 11.24 -4.66
CA ARG A 80 3.84 12.11 -3.79
C ARG A 80 3.80 11.57 -2.37
N GLU A 81 4.95 11.27 -1.80
CA GLU A 81 5.09 10.86 -0.41
C GLU A 81 4.74 12.05 0.51
N ILE A 82 3.91 11.81 1.52
CA ILE A 82 3.38 12.84 2.43
C ILE A 82 3.61 12.49 3.91
N LEU A 83 4.13 11.30 4.19
CA LEU A 83 4.63 10.84 5.48
C LEU A 83 5.64 9.71 5.23
#